data_AF-A0A928Y8P5-F1
#
_entry.id   AF-A0A928Y8P5-F1
#
_cell.length_a   1.000
_cell.length_b   1.000
_cell.length_c   1.000
_cell.angle_alpha   90.00
_cell.angle_beta   90.00
_cell.angle_gamma   90.00
#
_symmetry.space_group_name_H-M   'P 1'
#
loop_
_entity.id
_entity.type
_entity.pdbx_description
1 polymer ?
#
loop_
_entity_poly.entity_id
_entity_poly.type
_entity_poly.pdbx_seq_one_letter_code
_entity_poly.pdbx_strand_id
1 'polypeptide(L)'
;MEMVNGRELQIRLYCNQGHTDYAYQLLHHGKPVERWDNKEHFSHLSSHPHHYHTADGQVMDSPLNGDPEHDLPLVLTLLPH
;
A
#
# COMPACT_ATOMS: atom_id res chain seq x y z
N MET A 1 -2.24 -18.38 -5.03
CA MET A 1 -0.97 -17.64 -4.91
C MET A 1 -0.25 -17.83 -6.24
N GLU A 2 -0.32 -16.83 -7.10
CA GLU A 2 0.36 -16.84 -8.41
C GLU A 2 1.66 -16.05 -8.23
N MET A 3 2.79 -16.70 -8.51
CA MET A 3 4.10 -16.08 -8.41
C MET A 3 4.59 -15.76 -9.82
N VAL A 4 4.63 -14.48 -10.16
CA VAL A 4 5.37 -14.01 -11.34
C VAL A 4 6.72 -13.51 -10.83
N ASN A 5 7.81 -14.20 -11.18
CA ASN A 5 9.18 -13.83 -10.80
C ASN A 5 9.40 -13.63 -9.28
N GLY A 6 8.70 -14.38 -8.43
CA GLY A 6 8.84 -14.29 -6.97
C GLY A 6 8.30 -12.99 -6.35
N ARG A 7 7.52 -12.21 -7.11
CA ARG A 7 6.77 -11.05 -6.62
C ARG A 7 5.36 -11.45 -6.21
N GLU A 8 4.89 -10.88 -5.11
CA GLU A 8 3.53 -11.10 -4.60
C GLU A 8 2.95 -9.78 -4.10
N LEU A 9 1.69 -9.49 -4.42
CA LEU A 9 0.94 -8.41 -3.78
C LEU A 9 0.20 -8.98 -2.56
N GLN A 10 0.57 -8.53 -1.37
CA GLN A 10 -0.16 -8.81 -0.14
C GLN A 10 -1.12 -7.66 0.17
N ILE A 11 -2.39 -7.99 0.38
CA ILE A 11 -3.44 -7.02 0.72
C ILE A 11 -3.95 -7.34 2.12
N ARG A 12 -3.97 -6.35 3.01
CA ARG A 12 -4.58 -6.42 4.34
C ARG A 12 -5.62 -5.32 4.45
N LEU A 13 -6.85 -5.71 4.78
CA LEU A 13 -7.95 -4.79 5.04
C LEU A 13 -8.52 -5.12 6.42
N TYR A 14 -8.61 -4.12 7.29
CA TYR A 14 -9.23 -4.23 8.59
C TYR A 14 -10.29 -3.15 8.71
N CYS A 15 -11.55 -3.56 8.70
CA CYS A 15 -12.69 -2.65 8.78
C CYS A 15 -13.36 -2.80 10.15
N ASN A 16 -13.44 -1.71 10.91
CA ASN A 16 -14.12 -1.67 12.19
C ASN A 16 -14.89 -0.36 12.36
N GLN A 17 -16.21 -0.45 12.57
CA GLN A 17 -17.07 0.68 12.95
C GLN A 17 -16.84 1.98 12.14
N GLY A 18 -16.65 1.86 10.82
CA GLY A 18 -16.44 2.99 9.92
C GLY A 18 -14.99 3.42 9.72
N HIS A 19 -14.04 2.82 10.43
CA HIS A 19 -12.61 2.97 10.16
C HIS A 19 -12.10 1.78 9.33
N THR A 20 -11.40 2.09 8.24
CA THR A 20 -10.70 1.10 7.41
C THR A 20 -9.22 1.33 7.56
N ASP A 21 -8.51 0.39 8.18
CA ASP A 21 -7.07 0.27 8.11
C ASP A 21 -6.72 -0.60 6.89
N TYR A 22 -5.73 -0.18 6.10
CA TYR A 22 -5.27 -0.99 4.97
C TYR A 22 -3.75 -1.07 4.88
N ALA A 23 -3.27 -2.11 4.22
CA ALA A 23 -1.91 -2.19 3.70
C ALA A 23 -1.89 -2.96 2.38
N TYR A 24 -1.40 -2.32 1.32
CA TYR A 24 -1.04 -2.95 0.06
C TYR A 24 0.49 -3.07 0.02
N GLN A 25 1.02 -4.28 -0.03
CA GLN A 25 2.45 -4.52 0.12
C GLN A 25 2.98 -5.40 -1.00
N LEU A 26 3.94 -4.88 -1.77
CA LEU A 26 4.69 -5.67 -2.72
C LEU A 26 5.76 -6.45 -1.97
N LEU A 27 5.72 -7.77 -2.09
CA LEU A 27 6.72 -8.68 -1.60
C LEU A 27 7.62 -9.14 -2.76
N HIS A 28 8.90 -9.33 -2.48
CA HIS A 28 9.84 -10.02 -3.35
C HIS A 28 10.55 -11.11 -2.54
N HIS A 29 10.37 -12.37 -2.95
CA HIS A 29 10.82 -13.54 -2.19
C HIS A 29 10.36 -13.52 -0.72
N GLY A 30 9.09 -13.17 -0.50
CA GLY A 30 8.48 -13.10 0.83
C GLY A 30 8.92 -11.91 1.69
N LYS A 31 9.75 -11.00 1.18
CA LYS A 31 10.20 -9.79 1.90
C LYS A 31 9.48 -8.55 1.39
N PRO A 32 9.01 -7.64 2.27
CA PRO A 32 8.45 -6.36 1.85
C PRO A 32 9.47 -5.53 1.06
N VAL A 33 9.03 -4.96 -0.06
CA VAL A 33 9.83 -4.03 -0.87
C VAL A 33 9.15 -2.67 -0.91
N GLU A 34 7.85 -2.63 -1.21
CA GLU A 34 7.07 -1.41 -1.31
C GLU A 34 5.77 -1.57 -0.53
N ARG A 35 5.24 -0.48 0.03
CA ARG A 35 3.99 -0.53 0.78
C ARG A 35 3.19 0.77 0.72
N TRP A 36 1.89 0.66 0.46
CA TRP A 36 0.94 1.74 0.71
C TRP A 36 0.09 1.39 1.93
N ASP A 37 0.02 2.28 2.91
CA ASP A 37 -0.81 2.10 4.11
C ASP A 37 -1.33 3.46 4.62
N ASN A 38 -2.23 3.41 5.61
CA ASN A 38 -2.86 4.60 6.18
C ASN A 38 -2.61 4.78 7.68
N LYS A 39 -1.47 4.33 8.20
CA LYS A 39 -1.11 4.61 9.60
C LYS A 39 -0.81 6.09 9.81
N GLU A 40 -1.36 6.66 10.89
CA GLU A 40 -1.33 8.10 11.22
C GLU A 40 0.06 8.60 11.70
N HIS A 41 1.16 8.11 11.13
CA HIS A 41 2.52 8.44 11.56
C HIS A 41 3.07 9.71 10.90
N PHE A 42 2.58 10.06 9.70
CA PHE A 42 3.20 11.09 8.84
C PHE A 42 2.24 12.26 8.58
N SER A 43 1.98 13.08 9.61
CA SER A 43 1.04 14.22 9.54
C SER A 43 1.49 15.40 8.67
N HIS A 44 2.74 15.40 8.22
CA HIS A 44 3.28 16.43 7.34
C HIS A 44 3.02 16.15 5.84
N LEU A 45 2.55 14.95 5.49
CA LEU A 45 2.20 14.59 4.12
C LEU A 45 0.86 15.20 3.74
N SER A 46 0.72 15.63 2.49
CA SER A 46 -0.52 16.21 1.97
C SER A 46 -1.65 15.18 1.88
N SER A 47 -1.29 13.90 1.72
CA SER A 47 -2.17 12.75 1.64
C SER A 47 -2.46 12.08 3.00
N HIS A 48 -2.05 12.68 4.13
CA HIS A 48 -2.26 12.11 5.46
C HIS A 48 -3.72 11.66 5.68
N PRO A 49 -3.96 10.43 6.19
CA PRO A 49 -2.98 9.49 6.75
C PRO A 49 -2.33 8.53 5.74
N HIS A 50 -2.73 8.60 4.47
CA HIS A 50 -2.26 7.73 3.41
C HIS A 50 -0.81 8.06 3.05
N HIS A 51 0.03 7.04 2.94
CA HIS A 51 1.42 7.24 2.58
C HIS A 51 2.00 6.01 1.88
N TYR A 52 3.08 6.24 1.14
CA TYR A 52 3.78 5.24 0.36
C TYR A 52 5.21 5.07 0.87
N HIS A 53 5.58 3.85 1.24
CA HIS A 53 6.94 3.41 1.55
C HIS A 53 7.57 2.85 0.28
N THR A 54 8.63 3.50 -0.19
CA THR A 54 9.38 3.12 -1.39
C THR A 54 10.39 2.00 -1.10
N ALA A 55 10.91 1.37 -2.17
CA ALA A 55 11.94 0.34 -2.08
C ALA A 55 13.26 0.80 -1.42
N ASP A 56 13.58 2.09 -1.48
CA ASP A 56 14.75 2.71 -0.84
C ASP A 56 14.46 3.23 0.58
N GLY A 57 13.27 2.97 1.11
CA GLY A 57 12.88 3.30 2.49
C GLY A 57 12.45 4.75 2.70
N GLN A 58 12.17 5.49 1.64
CA GLN A 58 11.54 6.82 1.72
C GLN A 58 10.05 6.68 1.99
N VAL A 59 9.49 7.72 2.61
CA VAL A 59 8.05 7.85 2.83
C VAL A 59 7.56 9.08 2.08
N MET A 60 6.56 8.91 1.25
CA MET A 60 6.03 9.99 0.40
C MET A 60 4.51 9.96 0.31
N ASP A 61 3.96 11.00 -0.32
CA ASP A 61 2.53 11.11 -0.55
C ASP A 61 1.99 9.91 -1.34
N SER A 62 0.86 9.38 -0.88
CA SER A 62 0.15 8.28 -1.52
C SER A 62 -1.02 8.82 -2.34
N PRO A 63 -1.28 8.27 -3.54
CA PRO A 63 -2.48 8.62 -4.30
C PRO A 63 -3.73 7.89 -3.79
N LEU A 64 -3.59 6.94 -2.86
CA LEU A 64 -4.68 6.16 -2.28
C LEU A 64 -5.50 6.97 -1.28
N ASN A 65 -6.76 6.59 -1.11
CA ASN A 65 -7.71 7.27 -0.22
C ASN A 65 -8.43 6.33 0.78
N GLY A 66 -8.11 5.04 0.77
CA GLY A 66 -8.68 4.06 1.68
C GLY A 66 -9.98 3.40 1.21
N ASP A 67 -10.46 3.73 0.01
CA ASP A 67 -11.53 3.00 -0.66
C ASP A 67 -10.94 1.86 -1.52
N PRO A 68 -11.14 0.57 -1.17
CA PRO A 68 -10.60 -0.55 -1.95
C PRO A 68 -11.07 -0.59 -3.41
N GLU A 69 -12.25 -0.05 -3.74
CA GLU A 69 -12.75 -0.01 -5.12
C GLU A 69 -11.95 0.98 -5.99
N HIS A 70 -11.43 2.05 -5.37
CA HIS A 70 -10.53 3.00 -5.99
C HIS A 70 -9.06 2.54 -5.94
N ASP A 71 -8.62 2.11 -4.76
CA ASP A 71 -7.22 1.90 -4.42
C ASP A 71 -6.64 0.67 -5.12
N LEU A 72 -7.36 -0.46 -5.14
CA LEU A 72 -6.81 -1.71 -5.66
C LEU A 72 -6.48 -1.62 -7.17
N PRO A 73 -7.38 -1.13 -8.05
CA PRO A 73 -7.02 -0.91 -9.45
C PRO A 73 -5.80 0.00 -9.60
N LEU A 74 -5.71 1.07 -8.81
CA LEU A 74 -4.59 2.01 -8.88
C LEU A 74 -3.28 1.35 -8.46
N VAL A 75 -3.25 0.63 -7.34
CA VAL A 75 -2.07 -0.14 -6.89
C VAL A 75 -1.59 -1.09 -7.98
N LEU A 76 -2.51 -1.84 -8.63
CA LEU A 76 -2.14 -2.78 -9.69
C LEU A 76 -1.49 -2.09 -10.90
N THR A 77 -1.84 -0.84 -11.19
CA THR A 77 -1.16 -0.05 -12.25
C THR A 77 0.19 0.52 -11.84
N LEU A 78 0.43 0.69 -10.53
CA LEU A 78 1.69 1.19 -9.99
C LEU A 78 2.75 0.09 -9.84
N LEU A 79 2.34 -1.19 -9.86
CA LEU A 79 3.25 -2.30 -9.73
C LEU A 79 4.23 -2.37 -10.92
N PRO A 80 5.52 -2.63 -10.66
CA PRO A 80 6.50 -2.80 -11.73
C PRO A 80 6.18 -4.06 -12.55
N HIS A 81 6.06 -3.90 -13.87
CA HIS A 81 5.90 -4.98 -14.85
C HIS A 81 7.17 -5.85 -14.99
#